data_AF-A0A3S9NGU3-F1
#
_entry.id   AF-A0A3S9NGU3-F1
#
_cell.length_a   1.000
_cell.length_b   1.000
_cell.length_c   1.000
_cell.angle_alpha   90.00
_cell.angle_beta   90.00
_cell.angle_gamma   90.00
#
_symmetry.space_group_name_H-M   'P 1'
#
loop_
_entity.id
_entity.type
_entity.pdbx_description
1 polymer ?
#
loop_
_entity_poly.entity_id
_entity_poly.type
_entity_poly.pdbx_seq_one_letter_code
_entity_poly.pdbx_strand_id
1 'polypeptide(L)' 'MDKPGVGWMLYLPKVLTTQQVPEARELIPVPAAGRKQTGTIIVSVPDAVFSVDNSEHVEVANRIEIRLVDQDLLPAFADL' A
#
# COMPACT_ATOMS: atom_id res chain seq x y z
N MET A 1 5.71 5.64 17.60
CA MET A 1 4.38 5.38 17.02
C MET A 1 4.23 6.39 15.91
N ASP A 2 4.75 6.09 14.72
CA ASP A 2 4.82 7.09 13.64
C ASP A 2 4.87 6.37 12.27
N LYS A 3 3.88 5.50 12.04
CA LYS A 3 3.64 4.91 10.73
C LYS A 3 2.14 5.01 10.46
N PRO A 4 1.71 5.43 9.26
CA PRO A 4 0.30 5.43 8.96
C PRO A 4 -0.05 3.96 8.92
N GLY A 5 -0.88 3.49 9.85
CA GLY A 5 -1.50 2.19 9.66
C GLY A 5 -2.08 2.22 8.24
N VAL A 6 -1.75 1.21 7.44
CA VAL A 6 -2.15 1.11 6.04
C VAL A 6 -3.68 0.96 6.02
N GLY A 7 -4.37 2.07 6.23
CA GLY A 7 -5.81 2.14 6.35
C GLY A 7 -6.34 2.02 4.94
N TRP A 8 -6.92 0.86 4.62
CA TRP A 8 -7.54 0.48 3.35
C TRP A 8 -6.66 0.64 2.07
N MET A 9 -6.11 1.82 1.81
CA MET A 9 -5.39 2.22 0.59
C MET A 9 -4.17 3.09 0.90
N LEU A 10 -3.02 2.78 0.29
CA LEU A 10 -1.79 3.58 0.36
C LEU A 10 -1.33 3.97 -1.04
N TYR A 11 -1.18 5.27 -1.30
CA TYR A 11 -0.56 5.75 -2.53
C TYR A 11 0.95 5.86 -2.36
N LEU A 12 1.70 5.34 -3.33
CA LEU A 12 3.13 5.61 -3.48
C LEU A 12 3.43 6.17 -4.87
N PRO A 13 4.25 7.23 -4.99
CA PRO A 13 4.71 7.78 -6.27
C PRO A 13 5.80 6.89 -6.91
N LYS A 14 5.58 5.57 -6.90
CA LYS A 14 6.46 4.54 -7.45
C LYS A 14 5.61 3.54 -8.22
N VAL A 15 6.16 2.99 -9.30
CA VAL A 15 5.53 1.90 -10.05
C VAL A 15 5.81 0.60 -9.30
N LEU A 16 4.77 0.02 -8.70
CA LEU A 16 4.84 -1.25 -8.00
C LEU A 16 4.18 -2.37 -8.78
N THR A 17 4.73 -3.57 -8.62
CA THR A 17 4.23 -4.80 -9.22
C THR A 17 3.81 -5.81 -8.15
N THR A 18 2.97 -6.77 -8.51
CA THR A 18 2.52 -7.84 -7.61
C THR A 18 3.67 -8.73 -7.11
N GLN A 19 4.79 -8.80 -7.84
CA GLN A 19 5.99 -9.49 -7.36
C GLN A 19 6.68 -8.75 -6.20
N GLN A 20 6.59 -7.42 -6.18
CA GLN A 20 7.19 -6.62 -5.10
C GLN A 20 6.29 -6.57 -3.87
N VAL A 21 4.98 -6.60 -4.05
CA VAL A 21 4.01 -6.60 -2.94
C VAL A 21 2.97 -7.70 -3.16
N PRO A 22 3.34 -8.98 -3.03
CA PRO A 22 2.40 -10.09 -3.22
C PRO A 22 1.31 -10.14 -2.14
N GLU A 23 1.53 -9.46 -1.02
CA GLU A 23 0.56 -9.33 0.07
C GLU A 23 -0.55 -8.32 -0.23
N ALA A 24 -0.33 -7.43 -1.20
CA ALA A 24 -1.36 -6.52 -1.66
C ALA A 24 -2.45 -7.31 -2.39
N ARG A 25 -3.70 -7.10 -1.99
CA ARG A 25 -4.86 -7.72 -2.66
C ARG A 25 -5.13 -7.06 -4.01
N GLU A 26 -4.85 -5.77 -4.12
CA GLU A 26 -4.92 -5.05 -5.38
C GLU A 26 -3.83 -3.98 -5.48
N LEU A 27 -3.30 -3.79 -6.69
CA LEU A 27 -2.36 -2.73 -7.04
C LEU A 27 -2.94 -1.93 -8.20
N ILE A 28 -3.39 -0.72 -7.91
CA ILE A 28 -4.03 0.16 -8.90
C ILE A 28 -2.99 1.11 -9.46
N PRO A 29 -2.65 1.04 -10.76
CA PRO A 29 -1.73 1.98 -11.37
C PRO A 29 -2.38 3.37 -11.49
N VAL A 30 -1.67 4.42 -11.06
CA VAL A 30 -2.13 5.81 -11.19
C VAL A 30 -1.43 6.46 -12.38
N PRO A 31 -2.13 6.72 -13.51
CA PRO A 31 -1.57 7.45 -14.63
C PRO A 31 -1.53 8.95 -14.36
N ALA A 32 -0.44 9.63 -14.72
CA ALA A 32 -0.48 11.09 -14.88
C ALA A 32 -1.22 11.44 -16.17
N ALA A 33 -1.94 12.57 -16.17
CA ALA A 33 -2.74 13.09 -17.28
C ALA A 33 -2.18 12.72 -18.68
N GLY A 34 -2.70 11.62 -19.25
CA GLY A 34 -2.38 11.11 -20.59
C GLY A 34 -0.98 10.50 -20.79
N ARG A 35 -0.24 10.14 -19.73
CA ARG A 35 1.16 9.66 -19.80
C ARG A 35 1.41 8.40 -18.95
N LYS A 36 2.70 8.05 -18.81
CA LYS A 36 3.21 6.95 -17.98
C LYS A 36 2.70 7.04 -16.54
N GLN A 37 2.54 5.87 -15.93
CA GLN A 37 2.17 5.70 -14.54
C GLN A 37 3.10 6.52 -13.62
N THR A 38 2.50 7.33 -12.76
CA THR A 38 3.22 8.17 -11.76
C THR A 38 3.25 7.55 -10.39
N GLY A 39 2.39 6.57 -10.13
CA GLY A 39 2.39 5.88 -8.85
C GLY A 39 1.51 4.65 -8.86
N THR A 40 1.38 4.04 -7.68
CA THR A 40 0.54 2.88 -7.44
C THR A 40 -0.22 3.09 -6.15
N ILE A 41 -1.52 2.80 -6.17
CA ILE A 41 -2.33 2.65 -4.96
C ILE A 41 -2.31 1.18 -4.57
N ILE A 42 -1.88 0.90 -3.36
CA ILE A 42 -1.85 -0.42 -2.75
C ILE A 42 -3.12 -0.58 -1.91
N VAL A 43 -3.91 -1.61 -2.20
CA VAL A 43 -5.16 -1.90 -1.48
C VAL A 43 -4.97 -3.17 -0.65
N SER A 44 -5.23 -3.06 0.67
CA SER A 44 -5.13 -4.20 1.59
C SER A 44 -6.39 -5.06 1.58
N VAL A 45 -7.57 -4.45 1.45
CA VAL A 45 -8.87 -5.14 1.46
C VAL A 45 -9.77 -4.54 0.37
N PRO A 46 -9.89 -5.15 -0.83
CA PRO A 46 -10.68 -4.58 -1.92
C PRO A 46 -12.17 -4.91 -1.80
N ASP A 47 -12.51 -6.05 -1.20
CA ASP A 47 -13.88 -6.59 -1.17
C ASP A 47 -14.68 -6.18 0.07
N ALA A 48 -14.11 -5.40 0.99
CA ALA A 48 -14.75 -4.99 2.23
C ALA A 48 -14.20 -3.68 2.80
N VAL A 49 -14.96 -3.06 3.69
CA VAL A 49 -14.49 -1.92 4.49
C VAL A 49 -13.41 -2.40 5.44
N PHE A 50 -12.24 -1.77 5.40
CA PHE A 50 -11.17 -2.04 6.36
C PHE A 50 -11.67 -1.81 7.79
N SER A 51 -11.34 -2.72 8.69
CA SER A 51 -11.75 -2.66 10.10
C SER A 51 -10.57 -3.06 10.96
N VAL A 52 -10.24 -2.20 11.92
CA VAL A 52 -9.16 -2.45 12.90
C VAL A 52 -9.54 -3.55 13.89
N ASP A 53 -10.84 -3.82 14.05
CA ASP A 53 -11.37 -4.89 14.90
C ASP A 53 -11.33 -6.26 14.20
N ASN A 54 -11.15 -6.28 12.86
CA ASN A 54 -10.96 -7.51 12.11
C ASN A 54 -9.47 -7.86 12.03
N SER A 55 -9.06 -8.88 12.77
CA SER A 55 -7.66 -9.33 12.83
C SER A 55 -7.09 -9.72 11.47
N GLU A 56 -7.91 -10.24 10.54
CA GLU A 56 -7.46 -10.57 9.19
C GLU A 56 -7.09 -9.31 8.39
N HIS A 57 -7.91 -8.26 8.50
CA HIS A 57 -7.65 -6.98 7.84
C HIS A 57 -6.34 -6.35 8.36
N VAL A 58 -6.17 -6.36 9.69
CA VAL A 58 -4.97 -5.85 10.35
C VAL A 58 -3.73 -6.66 9.96
N GLU A 59 -3.82 -8.00 9.89
CA GLU A 59 -2.70 -8.85 9.51
C GLU A 59 -2.23 -8.56 8.08
N VAL A 60 -3.16 -8.44 7.13
CA VAL A 60 -2.82 -8.12 5.73
C VAL A 60 -2.15 -6.74 5.63
N ALA A 61 -2.72 -5.73 6.29
CA ALA A 61 -2.14 -4.38 6.30
C ALA A 61 -0.71 -4.36 6.91
N ASN A 62 -0.50 -5.09 8.01
CA ASN A 62 0.82 -5.19 8.64
C ASN A 62 1.84 -5.90 7.75
N ARG A 63 1.44 -6.99 7.08
CA ARG A 63 2.34 -7.69 6.16
C ARG A 63 2.75 -6.83 4.97
N ILE A 64 1.81 -6.03 4.43
CA ILE A 64 2.11 -5.04 3.39
C ILE A 64 3.11 -4.00 3.93
N GLU A 65 2.88 -3.45 5.12
CA GLU A 65 3.80 -2.48 5.73
C GLU A 65 5.22 -3.06 5.89
N ILE A 66 5.35 -4.25 6.46
CA ILE A 66 6.64 -4.93 6.65
C ILE A 66 7.33 -5.15 5.31
N ARG A 67 6.60 -5.62 4.28
CA ARG A 67 7.11 -5.84 2.93
C ARG A 67 7.64 -4.55 2.29
N LEU A 68 6.95 -3.43 2.49
CA LEU A 68 7.35 -2.14 1.95
C LEU A 68 8.57 -1.58 2.69
N VAL A 69 8.66 -1.78 4.00
CA VAL A 69 9.82 -1.37 4.80
C VAL A 69 11.06 -2.19 4.46
N ASP A 70 10.92 -3.51 4.31
CA ASP A 70 12.03 -4.43 3.94
C ASP A 70 12.68 -4.06 2.59
N GLN A 71 11.90 -3.48 1.68
CA GLN A 71 12.36 -3.02 0.37
C GLN A 71 12.72 -1.53 0.31
N ASP A 72 12.73 -0.82 1.43
CA ASP A 72 12.95 0.65 1.50
C ASP A 72 11.95 1.43 0.60
N LEU A 73 10.75 0.87 0.42
CA LEU A 73 9.71 1.43 -0.43
C LEU A 73 8.81 2.42 0.32
N LEU A 74 8.70 2.26 1.64
CA LEU A 74 7.90 3.13 2.50
C LEU A 74 8.69 4.43 2.78
N PRO A 75 8.29 5.59 2.23
CA PRO A 75 8.93 6.85 2.60
C PRO A 75 8.71 7.13 4.09
N ALA A 76 9.70 7.73 4.74
CA ALA A 76 9.50 8.26 6.08
C ALA A 76 8.41 9.33 6.03
N PHE A 77 7.53 9.38 7.03
CA PHE A 77 6.46 10.38 7.12
C PHE A 77 6.94 11.84 6.98
N ALA A 78 8.22 12.10 7.26
CA ALA A 78 8.84 13.41 7.13
C ALA A 78 9.00 13.89 5.67
N ASP A 79 8.84 13.01 4.68
CA ASP A 79 9.03 13.27 3.24
C ASP A 79 7.69 13.34 2.45
N LEU A 80 6.54 13.37 3.13
CA LEU A 80 5.19 13.46 2.53
C LEU A 80 4.52 14.82 2.75
#